data_AF-A0A3F2U1I2-F1
#
_entry.id   AF-A0A3F2U1I2-F1
#
_cell.length_a   1.000
_cell.length_b   1.000
_cell.length_c   1.000
_cell.angle_alpha   90.00
_cell.angle_beta   90.00
_cell.angle_gamma   90.00
#
_symmetry.space_group_name_H-M   'P 1'
#
loop_
_entity.id
_entity.type
_entity.pdbx_description
1 polymer ?
#
loop_
_entity_poly.entity_id
_entity_poly.type
_entity_poly.pdbx_seq_one_letter_code
_entity_poly.pdbx_strand_id
1 'polypeptide(L)'
;MIADIAAAVERSADRSLSTAVQDPGFVESFWLLLKLPQAVAAEDREAAVQALGIHVPADAGLADLIAGFEAAFERFRQRSVVGFSDFAFIARDAAISALAGLVRDRGPSLWVSGAEDERATIASFASTTRFGELAQAFFTNVLRGHIRYFLDREVPRQLGVGHALASVADAEYFDEAVRRHCRETTIIMRAFARDWLGKYRFHLDKELTREDAAALAAYAFTKIRLELNRRSGRLAA
;
A
#
# COMPACT_ATOMS: atom_id res chain seq x y z
N MET A 1 23.86 9.71 -14.21
CA MET A 1 23.63 10.34 -12.89
C MET A 1 22.22 10.06 -12.34
N ILE A 2 21.12 10.58 -12.92
CA ILE A 2 19.75 10.20 -12.49
C ILE A 2 19.47 8.70 -12.73
N ALA A 3 19.93 8.15 -13.86
CA ALA A 3 19.85 6.72 -14.14
C ALA A 3 20.63 5.85 -13.13
N ASP A 4 21.72 6.38 -12.56
CA ASP A 4 22.53 5.65 -11.56
C ASP A 4 21.84 5.64 -10.19
N ILE A 5 21.17 6.74 -9.83
CA ILE A 5 20.29 6.82 -8.64
C ILE A 5 19.12 5.87 -8.82
N ALA A 6 18.45 5.87 -9.98
CA ALA A 6 17.35 4.96 -10.28
C ALA A 6 17.79 3.48 -10.18
N ALA A 7 18.95 3.12 -10.75
CA ALA A 7 19.48 1.75 -10.69
C ALA A 7 19.94 1.34 -9.28
N ALA A 8 20.49 2.27 -8.49
CA ALA A 8 20.86 2.02 -7.10
C ALA A 8 19.62 1.82 -6.21
N VAL A 9 18.60 2.66 -6.40
CA VAL A 9 17.29 2.56 -5.76
C VAL A 9 16.61 1.24 -6.13
N GLU A 10 16.67 0.83 -7.39
CA GLU A 10 16.08 -0.43 -7.85
C GLU A 10 16.76 -1.65 -7.22
N ARG A 11 18.09 -1.69 -7.17
CA ARG A 11 18.84 -2.77 -6.48
C ARG A 11 18.58 -2.81 -4.97
N SER A 12 18.37 -1.65 -4.36
CA SER A 12 18.02 -1.55 -2.95
C SER A 12 16.60 -2.07 -2.70
N ALA A 13 15.66 -1.65 -3.54
CA ALA A 13 14.28 -2.12 -3.53
C ALA A 13 14.21 -3.64 -3.72
N ASP A 14 14.99 -4.22 -4.64
CA ASP A 14 14.99 -5.66 -4.89
C ASP A 14 15.30 -6.49 -3.63
N ARG A 15 16.32 -6.09 -2.85
CA ARG A 15 16.70 -6.77 -1.61
C ARG A 15 15.66 -6.59 -0.51
N SER A 16 15.21 -5.37 -0.26
CA SER A 16 14.23 -5.12 0.81
C SER A 16 12.86 -5.72 0.51
N LEU A 17 12.42 -5.74 -0.76
CA LEU A 17 11.17 -6.40 -1.15
C LEU A 17 11.26 -7.92 -1.01
N SER A 18 12.45 -8.52 -1.09
CA SER A 18 12.62 -9.96 -0.92
C SER A 18 12.47 -10.43 0.53
N THR A 19 12.75 -9.56 1.51
CA THR A 19 12.59 -9.86 2.94
C THR A 19 11.36 -9.20 3.56
N ALA A 20 10.68 -8.30 2.83
CA ALA A 20 9.49 -7.58 3.29
C ALA A 20 8.40 -8.47 3.90
N VAL A 21 8.15 -9.66 3.32
CA VAL A 21 7.13 -10.60 3.81
C VAL A 21 7.51 -11.31 5.12
N GLN A 22 8.76 -11.17 5.54
CA GLN A 22 9.24 -11.67 6.83
C GLN A 22 9.02 -10.64 7.94
N ASP A 23 8.70 -9.38 7.60
CA ASP A 23 8.37 -8.34 8.57
C ASP A 23 6.91 -8.49 9.03
N PRO A 24 6.64 -8.80 10.32
CA PRO A 24 5.28 -8.97 10.83
C PRO A 24 4.43 -7.71 10.67
N GLY A 25 5.02 -6.52 10.76
CA GLY A 25 4.31 -5.26 10.60
C GLY A 25 3.90 -4.99 9.15
N PHE A 26 4.73 -5.38 8.18
CA PHE A 26 4.31 -5.36 6.77
C PHE A 26 3.10 -6.27 6.55
N VAL A 27 3.18 -7.52 7.04
CA VAL A 27 2.10 -8.50 6.88
C VAL A 27 0.82 -8.03 7.57
N GLU A 28 0.92 -7.47 8.78
CA GLU A 28 -0.22 -6.92 9.52
C GLU A 28 -0.89 -5.77 8.75
N SER A 29 -0.10 -4.82 8.26
CA SER A 29 -0.62 -3.67 7.51
C SER A 29 -1.38 -4.13 6.26
N PHE A 30 -0.82 -5.09 5.54
CA PHE A 30 -1.48 -5.62 4.36
C PHE A 30 -2.71 -6.45 4.71
N TRP A 31 -2.64 -7.31 5.73
CA TRP A 31 -3.78 -8.11 6.19
C TRP A 31 -4.96 -7.23 6.65
N LEU A 32 -4.71 -6.17 7.42
CA LEU A 32 -5.73 -5.20 7.81
C LEU A 32 -6.35 -4.53 6.58
N LEU A 33 -5.55 -4.15 5.58
CA LEU A 33 -6.05 -3.57 4.34
C LEU A 33 -6.94 -4.55 3.54
N LEU A 34 -6.60 -5.84 3.55
CA LEU A 34 -7.40 -6.89 2.92
C LEU A 34 -8.75 -7.06 3.63
N LYS A 35 -8.74 -7.11 4.97
CA LYS A 35 -9.92 -7.45 5.79
C LYS A 35 -10.85 -6.27 6.04
N LEU A 36 -10.33 -5.06 6.16
CA LEU A 36 -11.14 -3.89 6.54
C LEU A 36 -12.33 -3.65 5.60
N PRO A 37 -12.18 -3.64 4.26
CA PRO A 37 -13.33 -3.53 3.35
C PRO A 37 -14.38 -4.63 3.55
N GLN A 38 -13.94 -5.86 3.85
CA GLN A 38 -14.83 -7.00 4.07
C GLN A 38 -15.60 -6.85 5.38
N ALA A 39 -14.92 -6.40 6.44
CA ALA A 39 -15.55 -6.13 7.73
C ALA A 39 -16.55 -4.98 7.66
N VAL A 40 -16.23 -3.91 6.91
CA VAL A 40 -17.16 -2.79 6.68
C VAL A 40 -18.37 -3.20 5.86
N ALA A 41 -18.24 -4.18 4.97
CA ALA A 41 -19.33 -4.72 4.15
C ALA A 41 -20.16 -5.83 4.83
N ALA A 42 -19.78 -6.29 6.02
CA ALA A 42 -20.47 -7.37 6.72
C ALA A 42 -21.83 -6.92 7.27
N GLU A 43 -22.76 -7.87 7.44
CA GLU A 43 -24.07 -7.62 8.06
C GLU A 43 -23.91 -7.10 9.50
N ASP A 44 -23.11 -7.79 10.31
CA ASP A 44 -22.67 -7.30 11.62
C ASP A 44 -21.31 -6.59 11.50
N ARG A 45 -21.35 -5.40 10.92
CA ARG A 45 -20.18 -4.55 10.71
C ARG A 45 -19.44 -4.25 12.00
N GLU A 46 -20.16 -3.95 13.09
CA GLU A 46 -19.54 -3.54 14.34
C GLU A 46 -18.69 -4.69 14.90
N ALA A 47 -19.26 -5.89 15.01
CA ALA A 47 -18.52 -7.06 15.46
C ALA A 47 -17.36 -7.40 14.52
N ALA A 48 -17.57 -7.31 13.20
CA ALA A 48 -16.53 -7.63 12.21
C ALA A 48 -15.34 -6.66 12.27
N VAL A 49 -15.59 -5.36 12.44
CA VAL A 49 -14.53 -4.34 12.56
C VAL A 49 -13.80 -4.48 13.91
N GLN A 50 -14.54 -4.75 14.99
CA GLN A 50 -13.96 -5.03 16.31
C GLN A 50 -13.08 -6.29 16.31
N ALA A 51 -13.45 -7.33 15.55
CA ALA A 51 -12.65 -8.55 15.41
C ALA A 51 -11.28 -8.29 14.75
N LEU A 52 -11.14 -7.23 13.96
CA LEU A 52 -9.84 -6.76 13.44
C LEU A 52 -9.02 -5.99 14.49
N GLY A 53 -9.56 -5.82 15.69
CA GLY A 53 -8.99 -4.96 16.72
C GLY A 53 -9.24 -3.47 16.45
N ILE A 54 -10.13 -3.10 15.53
CA ILE A 54 -10.47 -1.70 15.23
C ILE A 54 -11.71 -1.31 16.03
N HIS A 55 -11.57 -0.29 16.88
CA HIS A 55 -12.63 0.15 17.79
C HIS A 55 -13.03 1.56 17.41
N VAL A 56 -14.23 1.74 16.88
CA VAL A 56 -14.73 3.01 16.34
C VAL A 56 -16.22 3.19 16.68
N PRO A 57 -16.74 4.42 16.69
CA PRO A 57 -18.18 4.69 16.87
C PRO A 57 -19.06 4.00 15.81
N ALA A 58 -20.35 3.82 16.11
CA ALA A 58 -21.29 3.23 15.17
C ALA A 58 -21.45 4.07 13.88
N ASP A 59 -21.36 5.39 13.99
CA ASP A 59 -21.41 6.38 12.89
C ASP A 59 -20.02 6.73 12.31
N ALA A 60 -18.99 5.93 12.63
CA ALA A 60 -17.61 6.12 12.15
C ALA A 60 -17.51 6.34 10.64
N GLY A 61 -16.77 7.39 10.26
CA GLY A 61 -16.35 7.69 8.89
C GLY A 61 -14.93 7.20 8.59
N LEU A 62 -14.35 7.70 7.48
CA LEU A 62 -13.01 7.34 7.03
C LEU A 62 -11.94 7.69 8.08
N ALA A 63 -12.02 8.88 8.68
CA ALA A 63 -11.04 9.34 9.65
C ALA A 63 -11.00 8.44 10.90
N ASP A 64 -12.17 8.05 11.42
CA ASP A 64 -12.28 7.14 12.56
C ASP A 64 -11.71 5.76 12.22
N LEU A 65 -12.02 5.25 11.03
CA LEU A 65 -11.50 3.95 10.56
C LEU A 65 -9.98 3.97 10.35
N ILE A 66 -9.41 5.08 9.89
CA ILE A 66 -7.95 5.25 9.79
C ILE A 66 -7.32 5.27 11.18
N ALA A 67 -7.85 6.07 12.11
CA ALA A 67 -7.36 6.11 13.49
C ALA A 67 -7.47 4.73 14.17
N GLY A 68 -8.57 4.02 13.91
CA GLY A 68 -8.80 2.67 14.36
C GLY A 68 -7.81 1.65 13.77
N PHE A 69 -7.49 1.76 12.48
CA PHE A 69 -6.47 0.97 11.79
C PHE A 69 -5.10 1.19 12.43
N GLU A 70 -4.69 2.44 12.64
CA GLU A 70 -3.42 2.79 13.28
C GLU A 70 -3.34 2.23 14.71
N ALA A 71 -4.42 2.36 15.49
CA ALA A 71 -4.50 1.81 16.84
C ALA A 71 -4.48 0.28 16.86
N ALA A 72 -5.08 -0.40 15.87
CA ALA A 72 -4.98 -1.85 15.73
C ALA A 72 -3.54 -2.29 15.43
N PHE A 73 -2.87 -1.62 14.49
CA PHE A 73 -1.47 -1.84 14.16
C PHE A 73 -0.53 -1.61 15.36
N GLU A 74 -0.73 -0.51 16.11
CA GLU A 74 0.07 -0.20 17.29
C GLU A 74 -0.13 -1.23 18.41
N ARG A 75 -1.37 -1.71 18.63
CA ARG A 75 -1.63 -2.81 19.58
C ARG A 75 -0.95 -4.11 19.15
N PHE A 76 -0.97 -4.42 17.86
CA PHE A 76 -0.25 -5.57 17.32
C PHE A 76 1.26 -5.43 17.58
N ARG A 77 1.84 -4.24 17.35
CA ARG A 77 3.25 -3.94 17.64
C ARG A 77 3.59 -4.13 19.11
N GLN A 78 2.77 -3.62 20.03
CA GLN A 78 3.01 -3.73 21.47
C GLN A 78 3.02 -5.18 21.98
N ARG A 79 2.29 -6.08 21.31
CA ARG A 79 2.22 -7.50 21.64
C ARG A 79 3.31 -8.33 20.94
N SER A 80 3.96 -7.77 19.93
CA SER A 80 5.00 -8.46 19.18
C SER A 80 6.31 -8.52 19.98
N VAL A 81 6.90 -9.71 20.03
CA VAL A 81 8.25 -9.92 20.58
C VAL A 81 9.34 -9.50 19.58
N VAL A 82 8.99 -9.44 18.29
CA VAL A 82 9.89 -9.06 17.19
C VAL A 82 9.75 -7.57 16.93
N GLY A 83 10.90 -6.88 16.79
CA GLY A 83 10.96 -5.47 16.41
C GLY A 83 10.48 -5.23 14.98
N PHE A 84 9.97 -4.02 14.72
CA PHE A 84 9.42 -3.64 13.42
C PHE A 84 10.46 -2.82 12.66
N SER A 85 10.62 -3.09 11.36
CA SER A 85 11.52 -2.29 10.53
C SER A 85 10.85 -0.99 10.07
N ASP A 86 11.65 -0.04 9.55
CA ASP A 86 11.13 1.15 8.87
C ASP A 86 10.18 0.77 7.71
N PHE A 87 10.39 -0.40 7.10
CA PHE A 87 9.53 -0.92 6.04
C PHE A 87 8.11 -1.25 6.54
N ALA A 88 7.95 -1.69 7.78
CA ALA A 88 6.64 -1.91 8.39
C ALA A 88 5.82 -0.61 8.45
N PHE A 89 6.45 0.49 8.84
CA PHE A 89 5.79 1.80 8.91
C PHE A 89 5.47 2.34 7.53
N ILE A 90 6.37 2.17 6.55
CA ILE A 90 6.09 2.48 5.14
C ILE A 90 4.86 1.69 4.65
N ALA A 91 4.73 0.41 5.02
CA ALA A 91 3.59 -0.41 4.64
C ALA A 91 2.28 0.08 5.27
N ARG A 92 2.29 0.41 6.56
CA ARG A 92 1.14 1.00 7.25
C ARG A 92 0.68 2.28 6.57
N ASP A 93 1.60 3.20 6.33
CA ASP A 93 1.31 4.50 5.70
C ASP A 93 0.83 4.32 4.25
N ALA A 94 1.37 3.33 3.55
CA ALA A 94 0.94 2.96 2.21
C ALA A 94 -0.49 2.44 2.18
N ALA A 95 -0.90 1.63 3.15
CA ALA A 95 -2.25 1.11 3.31
C ALA A 95 -3.25 2.24 3.58
N ILE A 96 -2.95 3.10 4.55
CA ILE A 96 -3.77 4.27 4.89
C ILE A 96 -3.90 5.21 3.70
N SER A 97 -2.78 5.53 3.04
CA SER A 97 -2.77 6.41 1.86
C SER A 97 -3.55 5.83 0.69
N ALA A 98 -3.52 4.50 0.50
CA ALA A 98 -4.28 3.84 -0.56
C ALA A 98 -5.78 3.91 -0.29
N LEU A 99 -6.21 3.63 0.94
CA LEU A 99 -7.60 3.71 1.35
C LEU A 99 -8.13 5.15 1.24
N ALA A 100 -7.47 6.10 1.90
CA ALA A 100 -7.87 7.50 1.91
C ALA A 100 -7.87 8.11 0.50
N GLY A 101 -6.86 7.77 -0.31
CA GLY A 101 -6.77 8.24 -1.69
C GLY A 101 -7.93 7.76 -2.55
N LEU A 102 -8.25 6.46 -2.50
CA LEU A 102 -9.32 5.90 -3.33
C LEU A 102 -10.72 6.26 -2.83
N VAL A 103 -10.91 6.50 -1.53
CA VAL A 103 -12.18 7.04 -1.01
C VAL A 103 -12.36 8.47 -1.49
N ARG A 104 -11.34 9.33 -1.38
CA ARG A 104 -11.40 10.70 -1.88
C ARG A 104 -11.65 10.77 -3.40
N ASP A 105 -10.96 9.94 -4.18
CA ASP A 105 -11.08 9.94 -5.64
C ASP A 105 -12.46 9.40 -6.12
N ARG A 106 -13.21 8.72 -5.24
CA ARG A 106 -14.52 8.13 -5.55
C ARG A 106 -15.70 8.75 -4.81
N GLY A 107 -15.43 9.53 -3.78
CA GLY A 107 -16.46 10.26 -3.06
C GLY A 107 -17.20 11.20 -4.02
N PRO A 108 -18.51 11.42 -3.84
CA PRO A 108 -19.27 12.34 -4.67
C PRO A 108 -18.62 13.73 -4.63
N SER A 109 -18.08 14.18 -5.77
CA SER A 109 -17.20 15.36 -5.83
C SER A 109 -17.92 16.71 -5.78
N LEU A 110 -19.18 16.77 -5.31
CA LEU A 110 -20.00 17.98 -5.36
C LEU A 110 -20.89 18.23 -4.12
N TRP A 111 -20.92 17.33 -3.13
CA TRP A 111 -21.69 17.50 -1.88
C TRP A 111 -20.86 17.10 -0.67
N VAL A 112 -21.32 17.48 0.53
CA VAL A 112 -20.73 17.00 1.79
C VAL A 112 -20.92 15.48 1.84
N SER A 113 -19.87 14.72 1.52
CA SER A 113 -19.85 13.27 1.68
C SER A 113 -20.03 12.95 3.16
N GLY A 114 -21.06 12.17 3.49
CA GLY A 114 -21.29 11.73 4.87
C GLY A 114 -20.45 10.50 5.22
N ALA A 115 -20.39 10.17 6.52
CA ALA A 115 -19.73 8.94 6.99
C ALA A 115 -20.31 7.67 6.31
N GLU A 116 -21.60 7.68 5.96
CA GLU A 116 -22.23 6.57 5.24
C GLU A 116 -21.71 6.41 3.81
N ASP A 117 -21.52 7.50 3.07
CA ASP A 117 -20.95 7.45 1.71
C ASP A 117 -19.50 6.95 1.72
N GLU A 118 -18.73 7.40 2.71
CA GLU A 118 -17.36 6.93 2.93
C GLU A 118 -17.35 5.44 3.25
N ARG A 119 -18.21 4.97 4.16
CA ARG A 119 -18.35 3.55 4.48
C ARG A 119 -18.78 2.71 3.30
N ALA A 120 -19.77 3.15 2.53
CA ALA A 120 -20.21 2.45 1.32
C ALA A 120 -19.07 2.36 0.30
N THR A 121 -18.27 3.43 0.17
CA THR A 121 -17.09 3.43 -0.69
C THR A 121 -16.03 2.44 -0.19
N ILE A 122 -15.77 2.39 1.11
CA ILE A 122 -14.84 1.42 1.72
C ILE A 122 -15.33 -0.02 1.52
N ALA A 123 -16.60 -0.30 1.84
CA ALA A 123 -17.23 -1.61 1.65
C ALA A 123 -17.13 -2.09 0.20
N SER A 124 -17.22 -1.17 -0.77
CA SER A 124 -17.12 -1.52 -2.19
C SER A 124 -15.77 -2.17 -2.56
N PHE A 125 -14.69 -1.90 -1.82
CA PHE A 125 -13.39 -2.55 -2.04
C PHE A 125 -13.36 -4.04 -1.67
N ALA A 126 -14.41 -4.59 -1.03
CA ALA A 126 -14.56 -6.04 -0.83
C ALA A 126 -14.86 -6.80 -2.13
N SER A 127 -15.29 -6.09 -3.18
CA SER A 127 -15.46 -6.66 -4.52
C SER A 127 -14.10 -6.90 -5.20
N THR A 128 -13.99 -7.95 -6.01
CA THR A 128 -12.73 -8.33 -6.68
C THR A 128 -12.16 -7.21 -7.54
N THR A 129 -12.99 -6.52 -8.33
CA THR A 129 -12.54 -5.44 -9.22
C THR A 129 -11.97 -4.26 -8.43
N ARG A 130 -12.70 -3.76 -7.43
CA ARG A 130 -12.27 -2.61 -6.64
C ARG A 130 -11.11 -2.97 -5.71
N PHE A 131 -11.08 -4.20 -5.22
CA PHE A 131 -9.94 -4.74 -4.50
C PHE A 131 -8.65 -4.68 -5.33
N GLY A 132 -8.70 -5.03 -6.62
CA GLY A 132 -7.54 -4.93 -7.50
C GLY A 132 -6.95 -3.52 -7.55
N GLU A 133 -7.79 -2.49 -7.52
CA GLU A 133 -7.36 -1.09 -7.52
C GLU A 133 -6.76 -0.68 -6.17
N LEU A 134 -7.39 -1.12 -5.07
CA LEU A 134 -6.86 -0.92 -3.71
C LEU A 134 -5.47 -1.56 -3.56
N ALA A 135 -5.33 -2.80 -4.01
CA ALA A 135 -4.05 -3.51 -3.99
C ALA A 135 -2.99 -2.81 -4.84
N GLN A 136 -3.32 -2.36 -6.07
CA GLN A 136 -2.39 -1.58 -6.88
C GLN A 136 -1.96 -0.29 -6.17
N ALA A 137 -2.91 0.47 -5.60
CA ALA A 137 -2.62 1.71 -4.90
C ALA A 137 -1.70 1.47 -3.69
N PHE A 138 -1.97 0.41 -2.92
CA PHE A 138 -1.11 -0.03 -1.82
C PHE A 138 0.33 -0.32 -2.29
N PHE A 139 0.51 -1.21 -3.27
CA PHE A 139 1.85 -1.55 -3.74
C PHE A 139 2.56 -0.36 -4.41
N THR A 140 1.81 0.55 -5.06
CA THR A 140 2.35 1.82 -5.57
C THR A 140 2.93 2.65 -4.43
N ASN A 141 2.20 2.77 -3.32
CA ASN A 141 2.60 3.56 -2.17
C ASN A 141 3.75 2.90 -1.39
N VAL A 142 3.76 1.57 -1.26
CA VAL A 142 4.88 0.82 -0.67
C VAL A 142 6.15 1.06 -1.46
N LEU A 143 6.10 0.86 -2.78
CA LEU A 143 7.27 1.04 -3.64
C LEU A 143 7.76 2.50 -3.59
N ARG A 144 6.85 3.48 -3.66
CA ARG A 144 7.21 4.90 -3.55
C ARG A 144 7.83 5.25 -2.21
N GLY A 145 7.20 4.85 -1.10
CA GLY A 145 7.70 5.13 0.24
C GLY A 145 9.07 4.50 0.48
N HIS A 146 9.27 3.29 -0.06
CA HIS A 146 10.54 2.60 0.03
C HIS A 146 11.65 3.26 -0.81
N ILE A 147 11.34 3.67 -2.03
CA ILE A 147 12.27 4.46 -2.86
C ILE A 147 12.61 5.77 -2.15
N ARG A 148 11.61 6.48 -1.63
CA ARG A 148 11.78 7.76 -0.94
C ARG A 148 12.63 7.63 0.32
N TYR A 149 12.47 6.56 1.09
CA TYR A 149 13.31 6.27 2.25
C TYR A 149 14.82 6.28 1.92
N PHE A 150 15.21 5.75 0.75
CA PHE A 150 16.59 5.81 0.29
C PHE A 150 16.96 7.18 -0.29
N LEU A 151 16.05 7.76 -1.08
CA LEU A 151 16.28 9.07 -1.69
C LEU A 151 16.45 10.16 -0.63
N ASP A 152 15.66 10.20 0.43
CA ASP A 152 15.73 11.23 1.47
C ASP A 152 17.09 11.26 2.19
N ARG A 153 17.85 10.15 2.14
CA ARG A 153 19.22 10.06 2.68
C ARG A 153 20.30 10.55 1.71
N GLU A 154 20.01 10.52 0.41
CA GLU A 154 20.98 10.85 -0.65
C GLU A 154 20.69 12.19 -1.34
N VAL A 155 19.43 12.58 -1.47
CA VAL A 155 18.93 13.80 -2.14
C VAL A 155 19.50 15.08 -1.53
N PRO A 156 19.60 15.23 -0.19
CA PRO A 156 20.21 16.43 0.39
C PRO A 156 21.68 16.64 -0.05
N ARG A 157 22.38 15.57 -0.43
CA ARG A 157 23.77 15.63 -0.95
C ARG A 157 23.83 16.00 -2.44
N GLN A 158 22.67 16.05 -3.10
CA GLN A 158 22.49 16.28 -4.52
C GLN A 158 21.67 17.54 -4.82
N LEU A 159 21.37 18.36 -3.81
CA LEU A 159 20.67 19.65 -3.95
C LEU A 159 21.68 20.80 -3.98
N GLY A 160 21.60 21.65 -5.00
CA GLY A 160 22.41 22.85 -5.13
C GLY A 160 22.94 23.09 -6.54
N VAL A 161 23.42 24.30 -6.81
CA VAL A 161 24.02 24.66 -8.11
C VAL A 161 25.21 23.76 -8.40
N GLY A 162 25.17 23.01 -9.51
CA GLY A 162 26.19 22.03 -9.88
C GLY A 162 25.90 20.58 -9.47
N HIS A 163 24.79 20.32 -8.79
CA HIS A 163 24.33 18.97 -8.45
C HIS A 163 23.18 18.49 -9.34
N ALA A 164 22.75 17.23 -9.16
CA ALA A 164 21.72 16.59 -10.00
C ALA A 164 20.33 17.25 -9.89
N LEU A 165 20.01 17.89 -8.76
CA LEU A 165 18.77 18.65 -8.55
C LEU A 165 19.13 20.12 -8.28
N ALA A 166 18.96 20.96 -9.29
CA ALA A 166 19.38 22.36 -9.24
C ALA A 166 18.41 23.26 -8.45
N SER A 167 17.15 22.84 -8.31
CA SER A 167 16.09 23.60 -7.64
C SER A 167 15.03 22.72 -6.95
N VAL A 168 14.16 23.34 -6.15
CA VAL A 168 13.00 22.67 -5.54
C VAL A 168 12.02 22.18 -6.62
N ALA A 169 11.85 22.92 -7.71
CA ALA A 169 11.00 22.51 -8.83
C ALA A 169 11.52 21.23 -9.50
N ASP A 170 12.85 21.06 -9.60
CA ASP A 170 13.44 19.82 -10.12
C ASP A 170 13.17 18.63 -9.19
N ALA A 171 13.18 18.86 -7.87
CA ALA A 171 12.85 17.83 -6.89
C ALA A 171 11.37 17.41 -6.97
N GLU A 172 10.44 18.36 -7.14
CA GLU A 172 9.01 18.05 -7.35
C GLU A 172 8.77 17.27 -8.65
N TYR A 173 9.42 17.68 -9.75
CA TYR A 173 9.32 16.97 -11.02
C TYR A 173 9.85 15.53 -10.91
N PHE A 174 10.97 15.36 -10.19
CA PHE A 174 11.54 14.04 -9.93
C PHE A 174 10.61 13.16 -9.07
N ASP A 175 10.00 13.70 -8.01
CA ASP A 175 9.02 12.95 -7.18
C ASP A 175 7.81 12.50 -8.01
N GLU A 176 7.27 13.38 -8.87
CA GLU A 176 6.17 13.02 -9.78
C GLU A 176 6.58 11.93 -10.78
N ALA A 177 7.80 11.99 -11.31
CA ALA A 177 8.33 10.96 -12.20
C ALA A 177 8.47 9.61 -11.48
N VAL A 178 8.98 9.60 -10.24
CA VAL A 178 9.05 8.40 -9.39
C VAL A 178 7.65 7.84 -9.11
N ARG A 179 6.68 8.71 -8.77
CA ARG A 179 5.30 8.31 -8.51
C ARG A 179 4.66 7.67 -9.74
N ARG A 180 4.86 8.26 -10.92
CA ARG A 180 4.38 7.69 -12.20
C ARG A 180 5.00 6.33 -12.46
N HIS A 181 6.33 6.22 -12.34
CA HIS A 181 7.04 4.96 -12.53
C HIS A 181 6.50 3.86 -11.59
N CYS A 182 6.32 4.15 -10.30
CA CYS A 182 5.76 3.20 -9.34
C CYS A 182 4.34 2.74 -9.71
N ARG A 183 3.48 3.67 -10.15
CA ARG A 183 2.09 3.37 -10.53
C ARG A 183 2.02 2.45 -11.74
N GLU A 184 2.87 2.71 -12.73
CA GLU A 184 2.93 1.90 -13.94
C GLU A 184 3.54 0.52 -13.67
N THR A 185 4.62 0.44 -12.89
CA THR A 185 5.25 -0.83 -12.51
C THR A 185 4.29 -1.74 -11.74
N THR A 186 3.44 -1.16 -10.90
CA THR A 186 2.49 -1.94 -10.09
C THR A 186 1.17 -2.22 -10.80
N ILE A 187 0.95 -1.78 -12.04
CA ILE A 187 -0.31 -2.01 -12.78
C ILE A 187 -0.66 -3.50 -12.89
N ILE A 188 0.37 -4.36 -12.98
CA ILE A 188 0.22 -5.82 -13.02
C ILE A 188 -0.52 -6.36 -11.79
N MET A 189 -0.42 -5.68 -10.65
CA MET A 189 -1.07 -6.07 -9.41
C MET A 189 -2.59 -5.95 -9.47
N ARG A 190 -3.13 -5.05 -10.31
CA ARG A 190 -4.58 -4.85 -10.37
C ARG A 190 -5.32 -6.09 -10.83
N ALA A 191 -4.90 -6.67 -11.97
CA ALA A 191 -5.51 -7.88 -12.50
C ALA A 191 -5.23 -9.08 -11.60
N PHE A 192 -3.97 -9.22 -11.14
CA PHE A 192 -3.58 -10.35 -10.29
C PHE A 192 -4.34 -10.38 -8.96
N ALA A 193 -4.43 -9.25 -8.24
CA ALA A 193 -5.13 -9.18 -6.95
C ALA A 193 -6.63 -9.44 -7.09
N ARG A 194 -7.25 -8.93 -8.17
CA ARG A 194 -8.65 -9.23 -8.51
C ARG A 194 -8.87 -10.73 -8.68
N ASP A 195 -8.04 -11.38 -9.50
CA ASP A 195 -8.18 -12.80 -9.81
C ASP A 195 -7.87 -13.67 -8.58
N TRP A 196 -6.90 -13.26 -7.75
CA TRP A 196 -6.59 -13.92 -6.49
C TRP A 196 -7.77 -13.87 -5.52
N LEU A 197 -8.36 -12.69 -5.28
CA LEU A 197 -9.50 -12.57 -4.35
C LEU A 197 -10.72 -13.33 -4.89
N GLY A 198 -10.92 -13.33 -6.21
CA GLY A 198 -11.96 -14.15 -6.84
C GLY A 198 -11.78 -15.62 -6.51
N LYS A 199 -10.59 -16.19 -6.79
CA LYS A 199 -10.30 -17.59 -6.47
C LYS A 199 -10.42 -17.88 -4.97
N TYR A 200 -9.98 -16.96 -4.13
CA TYR A 200 -10.06 -17.10 -2.69
C TYR A 200 -11.53 -17.22 -2.22
N ARG A 201 -12.40 -16.32 -2.67
CA ARG A 201 -13.83 -16.32 -2.33
C ARG A 201 -14.60 -17.50 -2.94
N PHE A 202 -14.30 -17.90 -4.18
CA PHE A 202 -15.06 -18.94 -4.88
C PHE A 202 -14.58 -20.36 -4.59
N HIS A 203 -13.30 -20.57 -4.32
CA HIS A 203 -12.71 -21.92 -4.25
C HIS A 203 -12.16 -22.31 -2.88
N LEU A 204 -11.85 -21.36 -2.01
CA LEU A 204 -11.18 -21.69 -0.75
C LEU A 204 -12.11 -21.66 0.47
N ASP A 205 -13.25 -20.95 0.40
CA ASP A 205 -14.28 -20.81 1.45
C ASP A 205 -13.72 -20.82 2.89
N LYS A 206 -12.58 -20.15 3.08
CA LYS A 206 -11.81 -20.13 4.32
C LYS A 206 -11.58 -18.70 4.75
N GLU A 207 -11.33 -18.52 6.03
CA GLU A 207 -11.00 -17.20 6.57
C GLU A 207 -9.62 -16.73 6.09
N LEU A 208 -9.56 -15.47 5.60
CA LEU A 208 -8.31 -14.82 5.20
C LEU A 208 -7.39 -14.60 6.40
N THR A 209 -6.30 -15.37 6.44
CA THR A 209 -5.27 -15.31 7.47
C THR A 209 -4.12 -14.38 7.10
N ARG A 210 -3.24 -14.12 8.06
CA ARG A 210 -1.99 -13.37 7.85
C ARG A 210 -1.03 -14.13 6.94
N GLU A 211 -0.98 -15.47 7.01
CA GLU A 211 -0.16 -16.27 6.10
C GLU A 211 -0.64 -16.12 4.65
N ASP A 212 -1.95 -16.07 4.41
CA ASP A 212 -2.50 -15.83 3.07
C ASP A 212 -2.13 -14.43 2.54
N ALA A 213 -2.17 -13.41 3.41
CA ALA A 213 -1.73 -12.06 3.07
C ALA A 213 -0.23 -12.02 2.73
N ALA A 214 0.61 -12.70 3.52
CA ALA A 214 2.04 -12.81 3.28
C ALA A 214 2.35 -13.53 1.96
N ALA A 215 1.65 -14.63 1.66
CA ALA A 215 1.81 -15.38 0.42
C ALA A 215 1.41 -14.53 -0.81
N LEU A 216 0.30 -13.80 -0.71
CA LEU A 216 -0.12 -12.87 -1.76
C LEU A 216 0.92 -11.78 -1.99
N ALA A 217 1.44 -11.18 -0.92
CA ALA A 217 2.47 -10.15 -1.01
C ALA A 217 3.80 -10.68 -1.56
N ALA A 218 4.23 -11.89 -1.20
CA ALA A 218 5.45 -12.49 -1.73
C ALA A 218 5.38 -12.65 -3.26
N TYR A 219 4.22 -13.10 -3.74
CA TYR A 219 3.97 -13.20 -5.17
C TYR A 219 3.89 -11.81 -5.83
N ALA A 220 3.24 -10.85 -5.18
CA ALA A 220 3.18 -9.46 -5.63
C ALA A 220 4.58 -8.86 -5.85
N PHE A 221 5.47 -9.01 -4.86
CA PHE A 221 6.84 -8.53 -4.97
C PHE A 221 7.61 -9.23 -6.07
N THR A 222 7.41 -10.53 -6.27
CA THR A 222 8.01 -11.25 -7.41
C THR A 222 7.59 -10.64 -8.75
N LYS A 223 6.30 -10.29 -8.91
CA LYS A 223 5.79 -9.65 -10.13
C LYS A 223 6.29 -8.23 -10.32
N ILE A 224 6.31 -7.43 -9.25
CA ILE A 224 6.81 -6.06 -9.27
C ILE A 224 8.29 -6.04 -9.66
N ARG A 225 9.11 -6.93 -9.07
CA ARG A 225 10.54 -7.08 -9.40
C ARG A 225 10.75 -7.46 -10.86
N LEU A 226 9.95 -8.39 -11.39
CA LEU A 226 10.01 -8.75 -12.81
C LEU A 226 9.68 -7.55 -13.72
N GLU A 227 8.69 -6.75 -13.34
CA GLU A 227 8.28 -5.58 -14.11
C GLU A 227 9.30 -4.44 -14.04
N LEU A 228 9.93 -4.21 -12.87
CA LEU A 228 11.04 -3.27 -12.71
C LEU A 228 12.19 -3.64 -13.66
N ASN A 229 12.67 -4.88 -13.61
CA ASN A 229 13.75 -5.35 -14.47
C ASN A 229 13.44 -5.20 -15.97
N ARG A 230 12.19 -5.46 -16.39
CA ARG A 230 11.76 -5.29 -17.79
C ARG A 230 11.78 -3.82 -18.23
N ARG A 231 11.45 -2.90 -17.33
CA ARG A 231 11.39 -1.47 -17.61
C ARG A 231 12.78 -0.83 -17.61
N SER A 232 13.66 -1.26 -16.72
CA SER A 232 15.06 -0.83 -16.70
C SER A 232 15.82 -1.31 -17.94
N GLY A 233 15.54 -2.52 -18.43
CA GLY A 233 16.08 -3.01 -19.70
C GLY A 233 15.62 -2.22 -20.93
N ARG A 234 14.46 -1.55 -20.87
CA ARG A 234 13.96 -0.66 -21.95
C ARG A 234 14.51 0.75 -21.91
N LEU A 235 15.06 1.19 -20.77
CA LEU A 235 15.72 2.49 -20.65
C LEU A 235 17.20 2.43 -21.10
N ALA A 236 17.75 1.23 -21.26
CA ALA A 236 19.13 0.98 -21.70
C ALA A 236 19.26 0.60 -23.19
N ALA A 237 18.15 0.56 -23.93
CA ALA A 237 18.08 0.25 -25.37
C ALA A 237 17.55 1.47 -26.14
#